data_AF-A0A2N4X935-F1
#
_entry.id   AF-A0A2N4X935-F1
#
_cell.length_a   1.000
_cell.length_b   1.000
_cell.length_c   1.000
_cell.angle_alpha   90.00
_cell.angle_beta   90.00
_cell.angle_gamma   90.00
#
_symmetry.space_group_name_H-M   'P 1'
#
loop_
_entity.id
_entity.type
_entity.pdbx_description
1 polymer ?
#
loop_
_entity_poly.entity_id
_entity_poly.type
_entity_poly.pdbx_seq_one_letter_code
_entity_poly.pdbx_strand_id
1 'polypeptide(L)'
;MNKDILNEEDSANLSFGDRMADKIATFGGSWTFILSFIGFLVIWIFINIFWLKNRAFDPYPFILLNLILSCIAALQAPVIMMSQNRQEEKDRERAKIDLKINQKAEKEIRSLHKKLDLLIKQHEEFRHEMNERHK
;
A
#
# COMPACT_ATOMS: atom_id res chain seq x y z
N MET A 1 -11.05 -16.88 -16.08
CA MET A 1 -11.24 -16.67 -14.62
C MET A 1 -10.63 -15.32 -14.27
N ASN A 2 -11.17 -14.25 -14.88
CA ASN A 2 -12.20 -13.36 -14.35
C ASN A 2 -11.61 -12.34 -13.35
N LYS A 3 -11.06 -11.27 -13.90
CA LYS A 3 -10.60 -10.08 -13.17
C LYS A 3 -11.76 -9.14 -12.86
N ASP A 4 -12.93 -9.41 -13.48
CA ASP A 4 -14.12 -8.58 -13.42
C ASP A 4 -15.03 -8.97 -12.23
N ILE A 5 -15.08 -10.25 -11.84
CA ILE A 5 -15.83 -10.73 -10.64
C ILE A 5 -15.28 -10.13 -9.33
N LEU A 6 -13.97 -9.92 -9.20
CA LEU A 6 -13.40 -9.36 -7.96
C LEU A 6 -13.70 -7.85 -7.79
N ASN A 7 -13.87 -7.11 -8.89
CA ASN A 7 -14.16 -5.67 -8.82
C ASN A 7 -15.66 -5.37 -8.62
N GLU A 8 -16.55 -6.28 -9.03
CA GLU A 8 -18.00 -6.08 -8.91
C GLU A 8 -18.51 -6.36 -7.48
N GLU A 9 -17.86 -7.24 -6.71
CA GLU A 9 -18.30 -7.54 -5.32
C GLU A 9 -17.85 -6.47 -4.31
N ASP A 10 -16.66 -5.86 -4.46
CA ASP A 10 -16.16 -4.82 -3.54
C ASP A 10 -16.88 -3.48 -3.69
N SER A 11 -17.49 -3.22 -4.85
CA SER A 11 -18.14 -1.93 -5.15
C SER A 11 -19.63 -1.88 -4.78
N ALA A 12 -20.25 -3.03 -4.48
CA ALA A 12 -21.70 -3.13 -4.36
C ALA A 12 -22.28 -2.63 -3.02
N ASN A 13 -21.49 -2.47 -1.95
CA ASN A 13 -21.98 -1.93 -0.66
C ASN A 13 -20.88 -1.24 0.16
N LEU A 14 -20.12 -0.31 -0.42
CA LEU A 14 -19.33 0.61 0.42
C LEU A 14 -20.31 1.45 1.25
N SER A 15 -20.35 1.20 2.55
CA SER A 15 -21.17 1.95 3.50
C SER A 15 -20.80 3.43 3.40
N PHE A 16 -21.74 4.32 3.73
CA PHE A 16 -21.43 5.75 3.81
C PHE A 16 -20.21 6.04 4.71
N GLY A 17 -20.02 5.20 5.73
CA GLY A 17 -18.84 5.21 6.60
C GLY A 17 -17.54 4.92 5.88
N ASP A 18 -17.49 3.90 5.00
CA ASP A 18 -16.28 3.51 4.28
C ASP A 18 -15.84 4.60 3.30
N ARG A 19 -16.81 5.23 2.61
CA ARG A 19 -16.54 6.36 1.70
C ARG A 19 -16.02 7.59 2.44
N MET A 20 -16.48 7.83 3.66
CA MET A 20 -15.95 8.91 4.50
C MET A 20 -14.56 8.55 5.04
N ALA A 21 -14.35 7.31 5.47
CA ALA A 21 -13.07 6.82 5.94
C ALA A 21 -11.99 6.92 4.86
N ASP A 22 -12.28 6.53 3.62
CA ASP A 22 -11.35 6.67 2.49
C ASP A 22 -10.95 8.12 2.23
N LYS A 23 -11.91 9.04 2.31
CA LYS A 23 -11.64 10.49 2.19
C LYS A 23 -10.78 11.01 3.33
N ILE A 24 -11.00 10.52 4.55
CA ILE A 24 -10.22 10.92 5.72
C ILE A 24 -8.81 10.32 5.65
N ALA A 25 -8.64 9.08 5.19
CA ALA A 25 -7.35 8.41 5.04
C ALA A 25 -6.50 9.10 3.95
N THR A 26 -7.10 9.42 2.80
CA THR A 26 -6.43 10.17 1.72
C THR A 26 -6.06 11.58 2.13
N PHE A 27 -6.91 12.25 2.93
CA PHE A 27 -6.62 13.58 3.45
C PHE A 27 -5.55 13.55 4.57
N GLY A 28 -5.68 12.63 5.53
CA GLY A 28 -4.76 12.47 6.66
C GLY A 28 -3.37 12.00 6.25
N GLY A 29 -3.26 11.28 5.13
CA GLY A 29 -2.01 10.89 4.50
C GLY A 29 -1.41 11.94 3.54
N SER A 30 -1.89 13.20 3.54
CA SER A 30 -1.38 14.26 2.64
C SER A 30 -0.43 15.24 3.33
N TRP A 31 0.59 15.70 2.59
CA TRP A 31 1.56 16.70 3.07
C TRP A 31 0.89 18.04 3.33
N THR A 32 -0.17 18.34 2.58
CA THR A 32 -0.95 19.57 2.73
C THR A 32 -1.69 19.62 4.07
N PHE A 33 -2.15 18.48 4.59
CA PHE A 33 -2.82 18.40 5.89
C PHE A 33 -1.85 18.70 7.03
N ILE A 34 -0.67 18.07 7.01
CA ILE A 34 0.37 18.30 8.03
C ILE A 34 0.78 19.77 8.05
N LEU A 35 1.04 20.37 6.88
CA LEU A 35 1.42 21.79 6.79
C LEU A 35 0.31 22.73 7.27
N SER A 36 -0.95 22.44 6.92
CA SER A 36 -2.10 23.21 7.39
C SER A 36 -2.27 23.09 8.91
N PHE A 37 -2.07 21.91 9.48
CA PHE A 37 -2.18 21.66 10.91
C PHE A 37 -1.08 22.38 11.69
N ILE A 38 0.17 22.32 11.20
CA ILE A 38 1.29 23.08 11.76
C ILE A 38 1.02 24.58 11.68
N GLY A 39 0.52 25.08 10.53
CA GLY A 39 0.15 26.48 10.38
C GLY A 39 -0.92 26.92 11.38
N PHE A 40 -1.97 26.12 11.55
CA PHE A 40 -3.02 26.34 12.54
C PHE A 40 -2.46 26.40 13.97
N LEU A 41 -1.56 25.47 14.33
CA LEU A 41 -0.92 25.45 15.64
C LEU A 41 -0.06 26.69 15.89
N VAL A 42 0.73 27.11 14.89
CA VAL A 42 1.54 28.32 14.99
C VAL A 42 0.66 29.54 15.24
N ILE A 43 -0.45 29.68 14.50
CA ILE A 43 -1.44 30.73 14.71
C ILE A 43 -2.03 30.65 16.13
N TRP A 44 -2.36 29.45 16.61
CA TRP A 44 -2.92 29.23 17.94
C TRP A 44 -1.94 29.60 19.06
N ILE A 45 -0.65 29.27 18.89
CA ILE A 45 0.43 29.67 19.80
C ILE A 45 0.54 31.19 19.84
N PHE A 46 0.53 31.87 18.70
CA PHE A 46 0.56 33.34 18.65
C PHE A 46 -0.63 33.95 19.39
N ILE A 47 -1.86 33.48 19.14
CA ILE A 47 -3.06 33.95 19.85
C ILE A 47 -2.89 33.77 21.37
N ASN A 48 -2.42 32.60 21.81
CA ASN A 48 -2.18 32.35 23.23
C ASN A 48 -1.13 33.30 23.81
N ILE A 49 0.00 33.53 23.12
CA ILE A 49 1.04 34.45 23.58
C ILE A 49 0.50 35.89 23.69
N PHE A 50 -0.28 36.36 22.71
CA PHE A 50 -0.86 37.71 22.76
C PHE A 50 -1.90 37.86 23.87
N TRP A 51 -2.70 36.82 24.15
CA TRP A 51 -3.69 36.83 25.22
C TRP A 51 -3.08 36.70 26.61
N LEU A 52 -2.02 35.89 26.76
CA LEU A 52 -1.35 35.62 28.03
C LEU A 52 -0.29 36.66 28.40
N LYS A 53 -0.01 37.63 27.51
CA LYS A 53 1.02 38.68 27.67
C LYS A 53 0.89 39.51 28.96
N ASN A 54 -0.27 39.49 29.61
CA ASN A 54 -0.56 40.19 30.87
C ASN A 54 -0.24 39.39 32.15
N ARG A 55 0.27 38.15 32.05
CA ARG A 55 0.70 37.29 33.17
C ARG A 55 2.14 36.82 32.93
N ALA A 56 2.85 36.42 33.98
CA ALA A 56 4.22 35.90 33.90
C ALA A 56 4.36 34.81 32.82
N PHE A 57 5.54 34.67 32.22
CA PHE A 57 5.80 33.65 31.20
C PHE A 57 5.63 32.24 31.80
N ASP A 58 4.65 31.49 31.28
CA ASP A 58 4.22 30.13 31.66
C ASP A 58 4.05 29.84 33.18
N PRO A 59 3.05 30.48 33.85
CA PRO A 59 2.69 30.17 35.22
C PRO A 59 1.93 28.84 35.27
N TYR A 60 2.05 28.14 36.40
CA TYR A 60 1.29 26.92 36.66
C TYR A 60 -0.22 27.14 36.42
N PRO A 61 -0.93 26.27 35.67
CA PRO A 61 -0.52 24.99 35.08
C PRO A 61 -0.01 25.16 33.63
N PHE A 62 1.26 24.85 33.38
CA PHE A 62 2.03 25.09 32.14
C PHE A 62 1.26 24.89 30.82
N ILE A 63 0.60 25.95 30.33
CA ILE A 63 -0.35 25.85 29.21
C ILE A 63 0.38 25.63 27.90
N LEU A 64 1.56 26.23 27.75
CA LEU A 64 2.38 26.11 26.54
C LEU A 64 3.00 24.71 26.43
N LEU A 65 3.50 24.17 27.55
CA LEU A 65 4.07 22.83 27.59
C LEU A 65 3.02 21.77 27.27
N ASN A 66 1.82 21.88 27.85
CA ASN A 66 0.72 20.96 27.54
C ASN A 66 0.29 21.04 26.07
N LEU A 67 0.22 22.23 25.49
CA LEU A 67 -0.11 22.41 24.07
C LEU A 67 0.92 21.72 23.16
N ILE A 68 2.22 21.88 23.46
CA ILE A 68 3.29 21.24 22.68
C ILE A 68 3.20 19.72 22.79
N LEU A 69 3.04 19.18 24.01
CA LEU A 69 2.92 17.72 24.20
C LEU A 69 1.72 17.14 23.46
N SER A 70 0.55 17.76 23.54
CA SER A 70 -0.65 17.32 22.82
C SER A 70 -0.47 17.39 21.31
N CYS A 71 0.22 18.41 20.79
CA CYS A 71 0.55 18.53 19.38
C CYS A 71 1.46 17.40 18.89
N ILE A 72 2.53 17.09 19.64
CA ILE A 72 3.45 16.02 19.27
C ILE A 72 2.70 14.70 19.18
N ALA A 73 1.82 14.41 20.14
CA ALA A 73 0.99 13.22 20.12
C ALA A 73 0.03 13.19 18.92
N ALA A 74 -0.63 14.31 18.61
CA ALA A 74 -1.56 14.41 17.48
C ALA A 74 -0.88 14.21 16.11
N LEU A 75 0.36 14.67 15.95
CA LEU A 75 1.13 14.50 14.71
C LEU A 75 1.61 13.06 14.46
N GLN A 76 1.58 12.18 15.46
CA GLN A 76 2.03 10.79 15.28
C GLN A 76 1.16 10.01 14.30
N ALA A 77 -0.17 10.11 14.41
CA ALA A 77 -1.08 9.32 13.58
C ALA A 77 -0.96 9.64 12.06
N PRO A 78 -0.91 10.91 11.63
CA PRO A 78 -0.67 11.25 10.22
C PRO A 78 0.70 10.80 9.70
N VAL A 79 1.76 10.93 10.53
CA VAL A 79 3.12 10.50 10.15
C VAL A 79 3.20 8.98 9.99
N ILE A 80 2.53 8.23 10.87
CA ILE A 80 2.41 6.77 10.75
C ILE A 80 1.65 6.41 9.47
N MET A 81 0.49 7.03 9.24
CA MET A 81 -0.35 6.81 8.06
C MET A 81 0.39 7.12 6.75
N MET A 82 1.19 8.19 6.73
CA MET A 82 2.08 8.53 5.62
C MET A 82 3.11 7.44 5.32
N SER A 83 3.76 6.94 6.37
CA SER A 83 4.73 5.87 6.23
C SER A 83 4.07 4.58 5.75
N GLN A 84 2.83 4.32 6.18
CA GLN A 84 2.01 3.20 5.73
C GLN A 84 1.64 3.33 4.25
N ASN A 85 1.07 4.46 3.81
CA ASN A 85 0.74 4.72 2.40
C ASN A 85 1.95 4.49 1.47
N ARG A 86 3.12 4.99 1.85
CA ARG A 86 4.37 4.79 1.09
C ARG A 86 4.81 3.32 1.06
N GLN A 87 4.59 2.60 2.15
CA GLN A 87 4.92 1.17 2.22
C GLN A 87 3.96 0.35 1.36
N GLU A 88 2.66 0.63 1.41
CA GLU A 88 1.63 0.01 0.58
C GLU A 88 1.88 0.22 -0.91
N GLU A 89 2.31 1.41 -1.33
CA GLU A 89 2.68 1.67 -2.72
C GLU A 89 3.83 0.77 -3.18
N LYS A 90 4.88 0.64 -2.36
CA LYS A 90 6.01 -0.27 -2.63
C LYS A 90 5.58 -1.72 -2.67
N ASP A 91 4.72 -2.14 -1.74
CA ASP A 91 4.23 -3.51 -1.66
C ASP A 91 3.35 -3.84 -2.87
N ARG A 92 2.55 -2.87 -3.34
CA ARG A 92 1.77 -2.98 -4.58
C ARG A 92 2.65 -3.11 -5.81
N GLU A 93 3.78 -2.40 -5.88
CA GLU A 93 4.74 -2.56 -6.98
C GLU A 93 5.42 -3.93 -6.95
N ARG A 94 5.85 -4.40 -5.76
CA ARG A 94 6.42 -5.74 -5.56
C ARG A 94 5.44 -6.82 -6.02
N ALA A 95 4.18 -6.74 -5.60
CA ALA A 95 3.14 -7.68 -6.01
C ALA A 95 2.94 -7.72 -7.54
N LYS A 96 3.04 -6.58 -8.23
CA LYS A 96 2.98 -6.53 -9.71
C LYS A 96 4.18 -7.22 -10.36
N ILE A 97 5.37 -7.07 -9.78
CA ILE A 97 6.59 -7.72 -10.27
C ILE A 97 6.49 -9.23 -10.07
N ASP A 98 6.08 -9.68 -8.88
CA ASP A 98 5.92 -11.10 -8.56
C ASP A 98 4.89 -11.76 -9.49
N LEU A 99 3.78 -11.09 -9.77
CA LEU A 99 2.80 -11.55 -10.76
C LEU A 99 3.44 -11.78 -12.14
N LYS A 100 4.26 -10.83 -12.62
CA LYS A 100 4.93 -10.94 -13.92
C LYS A 100 5.95 -12.07 -13.94
N ILE A 101 6.71 -12.25 -12.85
CA ILE A 101 7.66 -13.35 -12.71
C ILE A 101 6.92 -14.69 -12.78
N ASN A 102 5.83 -14.85 -12.04
CA ASN A 102 5.01 -16.06 -12.06
C ASN A 102 4.45 -16.37 -13.45
N GLN A 103 3.92 -15.37 -14.16
CA GLN A 103 3.44 -15.55 -15.53
C GLN A 103 4.56 -15.96 -16.50
N LYS A 104 5.77 -15.41 -16.33
CA LYS A 104 6.93 -15.78 -17.13
C LYS A 104 7.36 -17.22 -16.84
N ALA A 105 7.45 -17.59 -15.56
CA ALA A 105 7.75 -18.95 -15.13
C ALA A 105 6.74 -19.95 -15.68
N GLU A 106 5.44 -19.63 -15.64
CA GLU A 106 4.39 -20.49 -16.21
C GLU A 106 4.58 -20.71 -17.72
N LYS A 107 4.96 -19.67 -18.48
CA LYS A 107 5.26 -19.78 -19.92
C LYS A 107 6.50 -20.63 -20.18
N GLU A 108 7.56 -20.44 -19.38
CA GLU A 108 8.79 -21.23 -19.49
C GLU A 108 8.54 -22.71 -19.18
N ILE A 109 7.79 -23.02 -18.12
CA ILE A 109 7.37 -24.38 -17.79
C ILE A 109 6.55 -24.99 -18.93
N ARG A 110 5.59 -24.25 -19.50
CA ARG A 110 4.81 -24.73 -20.66
C ARG A 110 5.71 -25.01 -21.86
N SER A 111 6.72 -24.18 -22.11
CA SER A 111 7.67 -24.40 -23.19
C SER A 111 8.54 -25.64 -22.94
N LEU A 112 8.97 -25.87 -21.70
CA LEU A 112 9.72 -27.07 -21.33
C LEU A 112 8.85 -28.33 -21.48
N HIS A 113 7.59 -28.27 -21.06
CA HIS A 113 6.64 -29.37 -21.20
C HIS A 113 6.46 -29.76 -22.68
N LYS A 114 6.27 -28.77 -23.57
CA LYS A 114 6.19 -29.03 -25.01
C LYS A 114 7.46 -29.69 -25.57
N LYS A 115 8.64 -29.27 -25.13
CA LYS A 115 9.90 -29.89 -25.56
C LYS A 115 10.01 -31.34 -25.05
N LEU A 116 9.56 -31.60 -23.83
CA LEU A 116 9.52 -32.94 -23.26
C LEU A 116 8.57 -33.86 -24.05
N ASP A 117 7.37 -33.39 -24.37
CA ASP A 117 6.40 -34.15 -25.19
C ASP A 117 6.96 -34.51 -26.57
N LEU A 118 7.71 -33.59 -27.19
CA LEU A 118 8.39 -33.83 -28.47
C LEU A 118 9.46 -34.91 -28.34
N LEU A 119 10.28 -34.87 -27.28
CA LEU A 119 11.31 -35.88 -27.04
C LEU A 119 10.70 -37.26 -26.77
N ILE A 120 9.60 -37.32 -26.01
CA ILE A 120 8.88 -38.58 -25.74
C ILE A 120 8.37 -39.19 -27.05
N LYS A 121 7.71 -38.40 -27.91
CA LYS A 121 7.25 -38.87 -29.22
C LYS A 121 8.37 -39.40 -30.10
N GLN A 122 9.47 -38.66 -30.19
CA GLN A 122 10.65 -39.09 -30.96
C GLN A 122 11.22 -40.41 -30.43
N HIS A 123 11.23 -40.60 -29.11
CA HIS A 123 11.73 -41.82 -28.49
C HIS A 123 10.81 -43.03 -28.72
N GLU A 124 9.49 -42.80 -28.78
CA GLU A 124 8.49 -43.82 -29.14
C GLU A 124 8.62 -44.24 -30.60
N GLU A 125 8.77 -43.28 -31.53
CA GLU A 125 9.00 -43.54 -32.95
C GLU A 125 10.29 -44.35 -33.17
N PHE A 126 11.40 -43.93 -32.55
CA PHE A 126 12.67 -44.65 -32.61
C PHE A 126 12.56 -46.08 -32.06
N ARG A 127 11.83 -46.28 -30.96
CA ARG A 127 11.55 -47.62 -30.43
C ARG A 127 10.74 -48.48 -31.40
N HIS A 128 9.74 -47.90 -32.06
CA HIS A 128 8.95 -48.60 -33.07
C HIS A 128 9.81 -49.05 -34.25
N GLU A 129 10.66 -48.17 -34.79
CA GLU A 129 11.57 -48.51 -35.89
C GLU A 129 12.55 -49.64 -35.53
N MET A 130 13.11 -49.61 -34.31
CA MET A 130 14.04 -50.65 -33.85
C MET A 130 13.36 -52.01 -33.71
N ASN A 131 12.09 -52.03 -33.30
CA ASN A 131 11.31 -53.26 -33.13
C ASN A 131 10.86 -53.86 -34.48
N GLU A 132 10.60 -53.02 -35.49
CA GLU A 132 10.33 -53.43 -36.87
C GLU A 132 11.58 -54.04 -37.54
N ARG A 133 12.77 -53.47 -37.30
CA ARG A 133 14.04 -53.97 -37.88
C ARG A 133 14.51 -55.32 -37.33
N HIS A 134 14.00 -55.75 -36.17
CA HIS A 134 14.38 -57.01 -35.53
C HIS A 134 13.37 -58.15 -35.78
N LYS A 135 12.37 -57.93 -36.64
CA LYS A 135 11.47 -58.97 -37.17
C LYS A 135 11.91 -59.37 -38.58
#